data_AF-A0A8F4S8P5-F1
#
_entry.id   AF-A0A8F4S8P5-F1
#
_cell.length_a   1.000
_cell.length_b   1.000
_cell.length_c   1.000
_cell.angle_alpha   90.00
_cell.angle_beta   90.00
_cell.angle_gamma   90.00
#
_symmetry.space_group_name_H-M   'P 1'
#
loop_
_entity.id
_entity.type
_entity.pdbx_description
1 polymer ?
#
loop_
_entity_poly.entity_id
_entity_poly.type
_entity_poly.pdbx_seq_one_letter_code
_entity_poly.pdbx_strand_id
1 'polypeptide(L)'
;MSLIALPLRLLRLLPAITSTWVLAFALDEHLIFGTWVQPSLRESANANLPAWWTTGGLRWRWILIVVYPINYALGVVNLFVGRDELRATGAMSWYTIGLLFSLAHMGYMRTALDRIGMIERGVPRGNVTSSMESWLRMNRTRALVTDLPAWICFVTAALKAL
;
A
#
# COMPACT_ATOMS: atom_id res chain seq x y z
N MET A 1 -29.84 -7.08 -15.94
CA MET A 1 -28.72 -7.82 -15.29
C MET A 1 -29.32 -8.78 -14.28
N SER A 2 -28.87 -10.03 -14.21
CA SER A 2 -29.32 -10.93 -13.13
C SER A 2 -28.65 -10.54 -11.81
N LEU A 3 -29.37 -10.66 -10.70
CA LEU A 3 -28.80 -10.48 -9.36
C LEU A 3 -27.66 -11.48 -9.08
N ILE A 4 -27.64 -12.61 -9.79
CA ILE A 4 -26.60 -13.65 -9.70
C ILE A 4 -25.26 -13.15 -10.27
N ALA A 5 -25.27 -12.26 -11.27
CA ALA A 5 -24.05 -11.70 -11.84
C ALA A 5 -23.41 -10.61 -10.95
N LEU A 6 -24.20 -9.98 -10.06
CA LEU A 6 -23.72 -8.88 -9.23
C LEU A 6 -22.60 -9.30 -8.25
N PRO A 7 -22.71 -10.40 -7.48
CA PRO A 7 -21.62 -10.87 -6.62
C PRO A 7 -20.32 -11.12 -7.37
N LEU A 8 -20.40 -11.71 -8.58
CA LEU A 8 -19.22 -11.96 -9.40
C LEU A 8 -18.57 -10.64 -9.84
N ARG A 9 -19.36 -9.68 -10.32
CA ARG A 9 -18.85 -8.35 -10.71
C ARG A 9 -18.22 -7.60 -9.55
N LEU A 10 -18.84 -7.66 -8.36
CA LEU A 10 -18.26 -7.10 -7.14
C LEU A 10 -16.91 -7.75 -6.84
N LEU A 11 -16.84 -9.09 -6.86
CA LEU A 11 -15.58 -9.81 -6.69
C LEU A 11 -14.51 -9.34 -7.69
N ARG A 12 -14.87 -9.10 -8.95
CA ARG A 12 -13.94 -8.59 -9.97
C ARG A 12 -13.43 -7.18 -9.64
N LEU A 13 -14.28 -6.31 -9.12
CA LEU A 13 -13.94 -4.93 -8.76
C LEU A 13 -13.10 -4.84 -7.48
N LEU A 14 -13.29 -5.74 -6.52
CA LEU A 14 -12.73 -5.60 -5.18
C LEU A 14 -11.20 -5.42 -5.15
N PRO A 15 -10.36 -6.17 -5.90
CA PRO A 15 -8.92 -5.91 -5.95
C PRO A 15 -8.54 -4.49 -6.41
N ALA A 16 -9.30 -3.91 -7.35
CA ALA A 16 -9.07 -2.53 -7.81
C ALA A 16 -9.44 -1.52 -6.71
N ILE A 17 -10.54 -1.76 -6.00
CA ILE A 17 -10.98 -0.91 -4.88
C ILE A 17 -9.96 -0.96 -3.73
N THR A 18 -9.56 -2.15 -3.29
CA THR A 18 -8.62 -2.32 -2.18
C THR A 18 -7.22 -1.82 -2.51
N SER A 19 -6.75 -2.03 -3.75
CA SER A 19 -5.48 -1.43 -4.20
C SER A 19 -5.53 0.10 -4.32
N THR A 20 -6.70 0.68 -4.61
CA THR A 20 -6.88 2.13 -4.58
C THR A 20 -6.70 2.67 -3.15
N TRP A 21 -7.26 2.01 -2.14
CA TRP A 21 -7.06 2.39 -0.73
C TRP A 21 -5.60 2.27 -0.30
N VAL A 22 -4.92 1.20 -0.71
CA VAL A 22 -3.49 1.03 -0.45
C VAL A 22 -2.67 2.17 -1.05
N LEU A 23 -2.93 2.51 -2.31
CA LEU A 23 -2.20 3.59 -3.00
C LEU A 23 -2.51 4.96 -2.40
N ALA A 24 -3.78 5.22 -2.05
CA ALA A 24 -4.19 6.45 -1.36
C ALA A 24 -3.52 6.56 0.01
N PHE A 25 -3.44 5.47 0.78
CA PHE A 25 -2.74 5.46 2.06
C PHE A 25 -1.25 5.77 1.88
N ALA A 26 -0.57 5.21 0.87
CA ALA A 26 0.82 5.55 0.59
C ALA A 26 1.03 7.03 0.22
N LEU A 27 0.05 7.63 -0.46
CA LEU A 27 0.03 9.07 -0.74
C LEU A 27 -0.17 9.88 0.55
N ASP A 28 -1.13 9.49 1.41
CA ASP A 28 -1.39 10.16 2.69
C ASP A 28 -0.16 10.11 3.61
N GLU A 29 0.53 8.96 3.67
CA GLU A 29 1.81 8.84 4.38
C GLU A 29 2.82 9.88 3.87
N HIS A 30 2.91 10.07 2.55
CA HIS A 30 3.83 11.05 1.98
C HIS A 30 3.42 12.49 2.28
N LEU A 31 2.13 12.81 2.16
CA LEU A 31 1.61 14.16 2.39
C LEU A 31 1.69 14.55 3.87
N ILE A 32 1.27 13.66 4.76
CA ILE A 32 1.21 13.93 6.20
C ILE A 32 2.60 13.79 6.81
N PHE A 33 3.34 12.71 6.56
CA PHE A 33 4.65 12.55 7.19
C PHE A 33 5.72 13.43 6.54
N GLY A 34 5.50 13.85 5.28
CA GLY A 34 6.31 14.85 4.61
C GLY A 34 6.31 16.22 5.28
N THR A 35 5.31 16.55 6.10
CA THR A 35 5.33 17.82 6.84
C THR A 35 6.42 17.84 7.91
N TRP A 36 6.75 16.70 8.51
CA TRP A 36 7.79 16.59 9.55
C TRP A 36 9.20 16.90 9.05
N VAL A 37 9.43 16.88 7.74
CA VAL A 37 10.77 17.13 7.15
C VAL A 37 10.90 18.53 6.56
N GLN A 38 9.87 19.37 6.70
CA GLN A 38 9.92 20.75 6.25
C GLN A 38 10.99 21.54 7.02
N PRO A 39 11.82 22.35 6.34
CA PRO A 39 12.91 23.08 6.99
C PRO A 39 12.45 23.96 8.17
N SER A 40 11.28 24.60 8.04
CA SER A 40 10.70 25.47 9.08
C SER A 40 10.24 24.72 10.34
N LEU A 41 10.01 23.41 10.24
CA LEU A 41 9.55 22.57 11.36
C LEU A 41 10.66 21.70 11.93
N ARG A 42 11.87 21.71 11.34
CA ARG A 42 12.91 20.71 11.63
C ARG A 42 13.30 20.64 13.10
N GLU A 43 13.44 21.77 13.79
CA GLU A 43 13.77 21.80 15.22
C GLU A 43 12.66 21.14 16.05
N SER A 44 11.41 21.60 15.90
CA SER A 44 10.26 21.03 16.60
C SER A 44 10.03 19.57 16.23
N ALA A 45 10.23 19.19 14.97
CA ALA A 45 10.15 17.83 14.49
C ALA A 45 11.19 16.93 15.16
N ASN A 46 12.45 17.37 15.25
CA ASN A 46 13.49 16.60 15.91
C ASN A 46 13.22 16.38 17.41
N ALA A 47 12.56 17.34 18.06
CA ALA A 47 12.18 17.23 19.46
C ALA A 47 10.96 16.32 19.69
N ASN A 48 9.97 16.33 18.77
CA ASN A 48 8.64 15.76 19.05
C ASN A 48 8.29 14.52 18.22
N LEU A 49 8.93 14.29 17.08
CA LEU A 49 8.56 13.23 16.14
C LEU A 49 8.54 11.82 16.79
N PRO A 50 9.52 11.40 17.62
CA PRO A 50 9.48 10.06 18.21
C PRO A 50 8.28 9.86 19.14
N ALA A 51 7.95 10.88 19.95
CA ALA A 51 6.81 10.84 20.85
C ALA A 51 5.48 10.84 20.08
N TRP A 52 5.36 11.70 19.06
CA TRP A 52 4.19 11.72 18.18
C TRP A 52 3.99 10.38 17.46
N TRP A 53 5.08 9.80 16.95
CA TRP A 53 5.07 8.56 16.19
C TRP A 53 4.61 7.38 17.05
N THR A 54 5.18 7.23 18.25
CA THR A 54 4.85 6.14 19.18
C THR A 54 3.46 6.29 19.80
N THR A 55 2.97 7.52 19.98
CA THR A 55 1.63 7.78 20.54
C THR A 55 0.51 7.61 19.50
N GLY A 56 0.73 8.09 18.28
CA GLY A 56 -0.30 8.18 17.24
C GLY A 56 0.09 7.61 15.90
N GLY A 57 1.30 7.93 15.40
CA GLY A 57 1.77 7.54 14.07
C GLY A 57 1.66 6.03 13.79
N LEU A 58 1.99 5.19 14.77
CA LEU A 58 1.90 3.73 14.63
C LEU A 58 0.50 3.19 14.39
N ARG A 59 -0.56 3.93 14.72
CA ARG A 59 -1.95 3.47 14.54
C ARG A 59 -2.31 3.31 13.06
N TRP A 60 -1.64 4.07 12.18
CA TRP A 60 -1.84 4.00 10.72
C TRP A 60 -1.49 2.61 10.16
N ARG A 61 -0.60 1.85 10.82
CA ARG A 61 -0.20 0.50 10.35
C ARG A 61 -1.35 -0.51 10.28
N TRP A 62 -2.45 -0.29 11.02
CA TRP A 62 -3.60 -1.20 10.98
C TRP A 62 -4.25 -1.28 9.61
N ILE A 63 -4.19 -0.18 8.82
CA ILE A 63 -4.63 -0.20 7.43
C ILE A 63 -3.81 -1.23 6.65
N LEU A 64 -2.48 -1.27 6.84
CA LEU A 64 -1.63 -2.24 6.15
C LEU A 64 -1.88 -3.67 6.62
N ILE A 65 -2.00 -3.88 7.93
CA ILE A 65 -2.21 -5.20 8.53
C ILE A 65 -3.52 -5.84 8.04
N VAL A 66 -4.55 -5.03 7.78
CA VAL A 66 -5.87 -5.52 7.36
C VAL A 66 -6.03 -5.54 5.84
N VAL A 67 -5.71 -4.43 5.17
CA VAL A 67 -6.05 -4.25 3.75
C VAL A 67 -5.16 -5.09 2.84
N TYR A 68 -3.86 -5.26 3.14
CA TYR A 68 -2.99 -6.09 2.30
C TYR A 68 -3.43 -7.57 2.26
N PRO A 69 -3.64 -8.26 3.40
CA PRO A 69 -4.14 -9.64 3.36
C PRO A 69 -5.48 -9.79 2.64
N ILE A 70 -6.39 -8.82 2.81
CA ILE A 70 -7.66 -8.80 2.08
C ILE A 70 -7.41 -8.68 0.57
N ASN A 71 -6.56 -7.74 0.14
CA ASN A 71 -6.22 -7.54 -1.26
C ASN A 71 -5.59 -8.80 -1.88
N TYR A 72 -4.71 -9.49 -1.15
CA TYR A 72 -4.13 -10.76 -1.58
C TYR A 72 -5.20 -11.84 -1.73
N ALA A 73 -6.06 -12.01 -0.73
CA ALA A 73 -7.14 -12.99 -0.77
C ALA A 73 -8.08 -12.73 -1.96
N LEU A 74 -8.47 -11.48 -2.19
CA LEU A 74 -9.32 -11.11 -3.33
C LEU A 74 -8.65 -11.36 -4.68
N GLY A 75 -7.35 -11.05 -4.80
CA GLY A 75 -6.57 -11.38 -5.99
C GLY A 75 -6.54 -12.88 -6.27
N VAL A 76 -6.25 -13.68 -5.23
CA VAL A 76 -6.23 -15.15 -5.31
C VAL A 76 -7.61 -15.72 -5.67
N VAL A 77 -8.67 -15.31 -4.97
CA VAL A 77 -10.04 -15.80 -5.24
C VAL A 77 -10.47 -15.49 -6.67
N ASN A 78 -10.11 -14.30 -7.19
CA ASN A 78 -10.39 -13.96 -8.59
C ASN A 78 -9.78 -14.96 -9.57
N LEU A 79 -8.58 -15.48 -9.32
CA LEU A 79 -7.92 -16.45 -10.21
C LEU A 79 -8.59 -17.83 -10.24
N PHE A 80 -9.42 -18.16 -9.26
CA PHE A 80 -10.10 -19.46 -9.16
C PHE A 80 -11.58 -19.42 -9.55
N VAL A 81 -12.28 -18.30 -9.31
CA VAL A 81 -13.70 -18.15 -9.68
C VAL A 81 -13.80 -17.73 -11.14
N GLY A 82 -14.64 -18.39 -11.94
CA GLY A 82 -14.88 -18.03 -13.36
C GLY A 82 -13.59 -18.03 -14.21
N ARG A 83 -12.70 -19.00 -13.98
CA ARG A 83 -11.34 -18.99 -14.54
C ARG A 83 -11.32 -18.98 -16.07
N ASP A 84 -12.21 -19.73 -16.72
CA ASP A 84 -12.22 -19.81 -18.18
C ASP A 84 -12.69 -18.50 -18.82
N GLU A 85 -13.62 -17.79 -18.18
CA GLU A 85 -14.02 -16.43 -18.58
C GLU A 85 -12.84 -15.46 -18.46
N LEU A 86 -12.10 -15.50 -17.34
CA LEU A 86 -10.92 -14.64 -17.16
C LEU A 86 -9.80 -14.92 -18.16
N ARG A 87 -9.64 -16.19 -18.58
CA ARG A 87 -8.69 -16.55 -19.63
C ARG A 87 -9.15 -16.03 -20.98
N ALA A 88 -10.43 -16.22 -21.31
CA ALA A 88 -11.02 -15.77 -22.56
C ALA A 88 -10.91 -14.24 -22.73
N THR A 89 -11.06 -13.47 -21.64
CA THR A 89 -10.91 -12.01 -21.68
C THR A 89 -9.46 -11.53 -21.49
N GLY A 90 -8.52 -12.43 -21.16
CA GLY A 90 -7.15 -12.10 -20.79
C GLY A 90 -7.00 -11.40 -19.43
N ALA A 91 -8.08 -11.23 -18.67
CA ALA A 91 -8.06 -10.62 -17.34
C ALA A 91 -7.24 -11.45 -16.33
N MET A 92 -7.14 -12.77 -16.52
CA MET A 92 -6.38 -13.67 -15.63
C MET A 92 -4.90 -13.24 -15.50
N SER A 93 -4.26 -12.86 -16.61
CA SER A 93 -2.86 -12.42 -16.60
C SER A 93 -2.70 -11.13 -15.81
N TRP A 94 -3.63 -10.18 -15.95
CA TRP A 94 -3.61 -8.91 -15.22
C TRP A 94 -3.84 -9.09 -13.73
N TYR A 95 -4.78 -9.95 -13.30
CA TYR A 95 -4.93 -10.29 -11.88
C TYR A 95 -3.67 -10.95 -11.31
N THR A 96 -3.05 -11.86 -12.08
CA THR A 96 -1.82 -12.53 -11.66
C THR A 96 -0.68 -11.53 -11.46
N ILE A 97 -0.42 -10.67 -12.45
CA ILE A 97 0.65 -9.67 -12.38
C ILE A 97 0.38 -8.65 -11.28
N GLY A 98 -0.87 -8.19 -11.13
CA GLY A 98 -1.27 -7.29 -10.06
C GLY A 98 -1.04 -7.89 -8.68
N LEU A 99 -1.37 -9.18 -8.50
CA LEU A 99 -1.10 -9.92 -7.27
C LEU A 99 0.40 -10.03 -6.98
N LEU A 100 1.23 -10.30 -7.99
CA LEU A 100 2.68 -10.35 -7.83
C LEU A 100 3.27 -9.00 -7.40
N PHE A 101 2.87 -7.90 -8.03
CA PHE A 101 3.28 -6.56 -7.60
C PHE A 101 2.80 -6.23 -6.18
N SER A 102 1.56 -6.60 -5.85
CA SER A 102 1.00 -6.42 -4.51
C SER A 102 1.81 -7.19 -3.46
N LEU A 103 2.17 -8.46 -3.73
CA LEU A 103 3.03 -9.25 -2.84
C LEU A 103 4.45 -8.71 -2.76
N ALA A 104 4.99 -8.12 -3.84
CA ALA A 104 6.32 -7.53 -3.85
C ALA A 104 6.46 -6.36 -2.85
N HIS A 105 5.35 -5.75 -2.41
CA HIS A 105 5.33 -4.81 -1.27
C HIS A 105 6.04 -5.38 -0.05
N MET A 106 5.80 -6.67 0.25
CA MET A 106 6.37 -7.35 1.42
C MET A 106 7.89 -7.44 1.37
N GLY A 107 8.50 -7.31 0.19
CA GLY A 107 9.96 -7.22 0.02
C GLY A 107 10.58 -6.02 0.75
N TYR A 108 9.82 -4.94 0.95
CA TYR A 108 10.26 -3.74 1.67
C TYR A 108 10.06 -3.83 3.20
N MET A 109 9.41 -4.89 3.71
CA MET A 109 8.97 -4.96 5.10
C MET A 109 10.12 -4.78 6.11
N ARG A 110 11.25 -5.47 5.91
CA ARG A 110 12.40 -5.37 6.83
C ARG A 110 12.96 -3.94 6.87
N THR A 111 13.21 -3.36 5.70
CA THR A 111 13.71 -1.98 5.59
C THR A 111 12.71 -0.99 6.19
N ALA A 112 11.41 -1.17 5.98
CA ALA A 112 10.38 -0.32 6.56
C ALA A 112 10.39 -0.38 8.09
N LEU A 113 10.43 -1.58 8.67
CA LEU A 113 10.49 -1.78 10.12
C LEU A 113 11.77 -1.19 10.73
N ASP A 114 12.92 -1.37 10.08
CA ASP A 114 14.19 -0.80 10.55
C ASP A 114 14.12 0.73 10.63
N ARG A 115 13.60 1.37 9.57
CA ARG A 115 13.47 2.83 9.49
C ARG A 115 12.41 3.38 10.47
N ILE A 116 11.29 2.67 10.65
CA ILE A 116 10.31 2.97 11.69
C ILE A 116 10.96 2.90 13.06
N GLY A 117 11.73 1.85 13.34
CA GLY A 117 12.45 1.71 14.61
C GLY A 117 13.47 2.83 14.86
N MET A 118 14.09 3.38 13.81
CA MET A 118 14.96 4.57 13.93
C MET A 118 14.14 5.82 14.32
N ILE A 119 12.96 6.01 13.72
CA ILE A 119 12.06 7.13 14.05
C ILE A 119 11.56 7.01 15.50
N GLU A 120 11.08 5.83 15.91
CA GLU A 120 10.61 5.53 17.27
C GLU A 120 11.69 5.81 18.33
N ARG A 121 12.94 5.43 18.05
CA ARG A 121 14.06 5.62 18.98
C ARG A 121 14.73 6.98 18.87
N GLY A 122 14.24 7.87 18.00
CA GLY A 122 14.83 9.19 17.79
C GLY A 122 16.28 9.12 17.28
N VAL A 123 16.58 8.18 16.38
CA VAL A 123 17.91 7.96 15.81
C VAL A 123 17.98 8.60 14.42
N PRO A 124 19.06 9.32 14.06
CA PRO A 124 20.12 9.82 14.95
C PRO A 124 19.58 10.83 15.96
N ARG A 125 20.14 10.82 17.17
CA ARG A 125 19.72 11.75 18.24
C ARG A 125 19.93 13.19 17.79
N GLY A 126 18.90 14.02 17.94
CA GLY A 126 18.91 15.42 17.49
C GLY A 126 18.69 15.61 15.98
N ASN A 127 18.55 14.55 15.20
CA ASN A 127 18.31 14.62 13.75
C ASN A 127 17.42 13.48 13.23
N VAL A 128 16.39 13.10 14.00
CA VAL A 128 15.44 12.05 13.61
C VAL A 128 14.67 12.38 12.31
N THR A 129 14.56 13.67 11.94
CA THR A 129 14.00 14.06 10.63
C THR A 129 14.73 13.40 9.46
N SER A 130 16.04 13.16 9.57
CA SER A 130 16.79 12.44 8.53
C SER A 130 16.34 10.98 8.36
N SER A 131 15.93 10.32 9.45
CA SER A 131 15.32 8.97 9.41
C SER A 131 13.92 9.00 8.81
N MET A 132 13.14 10.05 9.08
CA MET A 132 11.86 10.27 8.40
C MET A 132 12.03 10.50 6.90
N GLU A 133 13.00 11.32 6.48
CA GLU A 133 13.32 11.52 5.05
C GLU A 133 13.73 10.20 4.37
N SER A 134 14.55 9.39 5.05
CA SER A 134 14.97 8.08 4.58
C SER A 134 13.78 7.12 4.43
N TRP A 135 12.88 7.10 5.42
CA TRP A 135 11.65 6.32 5.37
C TRP A 135 10.73 6.78 4.23
N LEU A 136 10.49 8.09 4.09
CA LEU A 136 9.65 8.67 3.03
C LEU A 136 10.16 8.34 1.64
N ARG A 137 11.49 8.37 1.43
CA ARG A 137 12.11 7.99 0.16
C ARG A 137 11.87 6.53 -0.16
N MET A 138 12.06 5.64 0.81
CA MET A 138 11.77 4.22 0.68
C MET A 138 10.28 3.99 0.41
N ASN A 139 9.40 4.64 1.17
CA ASN A 139 7.94 4.52 1.03
C ASN A 139 7.47 4.91 -0.36
N ARG A 140 8.00 6.03 -0.88
CA ARG A 140 7.73 6.49 -2.25
C ARG A 140 8.21 5.49 -3.29
N THR A 141 9.44 5.00 -3.17
CA THR A 141 9.97 4.00 -4.12
C THR A 141 9.12 2.74 -4.10
N ARG A 142 8.82 2.20 -2.90
CA ARG A 142 7.94 1.03 -2.73
C ARG A 142 6.60 1.28 -3.43
N ALA A 143 5.91 2.36 -3.10
CA ALA A 143 4.60 2.67 -3.67
C ALA A 143 4.64 2.75 -5.21
N LEU A 144 5.69 3.34 -5.79
CA LEU A 144 5.83 3.46 -7.24
C LEU A 144 6.16 2.15 -7.95
N VAL A 145 6.84 1.21 -7.30
CA VAL A 145 7.29 -0.06 -7.92
C VAL A 145 6.44 -1.27 -7.55
N THR A 146 5.63 -1.19 -6.50
CA THR A 146 4.71 -2.25 -6.07
C THR A 146 3.26 -1.80 -6.17
N ASP A 147 2.88 -0.76 -5.44
CA ASP A 147 1.48 -0.46 -5.15
C ASP A 147 0.77 0.17 -6.38
N LEU A 148 1.44 1.11 -7.06
CA LEU A 148 0.94 1.74 -8.28
C LEU A 148 0.85 0.73 -9.46
N PRO A 149 1.88 -0.09 -9.77
CA PRO A 149 1.76 -1.13 -10.78
C PRO A 149 0.68 -2.17 -10.45
N ALA A 150 0.54 -2.58 -9.18
CA ALA A 150 -0.52 -3.47 -8.74
C ALA A 150 -1.91 -2.86 -9.01
N TRP A 151 -2.10 -1.59 -8.67
CA TRP A 151 -3.32 -0.85 -8.94
C TRP A 151 -3.66 -0.78 -10.43
N ILE A 152 -2.69 -0.40 -11.29
CA ILE A 152 -2.87 -0.38 -12.76
C ILE A 152 -3.32 -1.76 -13.26
N CYS A 153 -2.67 -2.82 -12.78
CA CYS A 153 -2.99 -4.18 -13.18
C CYS A 153 -4.39 -4.60 -12.72
N PHE A 154 -4.79 -4.32 -11.48
CA PHE A 154 -6.10 -4.69 -10.97
C PHE A 154 -7.24 -3.89 -11.60
N VAL A 155 -7.04 -2.60 -11.87
CA VAL A 155 -7.99 -1.78 -12.64
C VAL A 155 -8.15 -2.37 -14.05
N THR A 156 -7.04 -2.68 -14.72
CA THR A 156 -7.08 -3.28 -16.06
C THR A 156 -7.75 -4.66 -16.03
N ALA A 157 -7.45 -5.49 -15.04
CA ALA A 157 -8.08 -6.79 -14.86
C ALA A 157 -9.60 -6.67 -14.68
N ALA A 158 -10.05 -5.76 -13.83
CA ALA A 158 -11.47 -5.50 -13.60
C ALA A 158 -12.16 -5.01 -14.87
N LEU A 159 -11.59 -4.05 -15.60
CA LEU A 159 -12.14 -3.55 -16.87
C LEU A 159 -12.26 -4.63 -17.94
N LYS A 160 -11.39 -5.65 -17.92
CA LYS A 160 -11.47 -6.79 -18.84
C LYS A 160 -12.42 -7.90 -18.38
N ALA A 161 -12.71 -8.00 -17.09
CA ALA A 161 -13.50 -9.07 -16.51
C ALA A 161 -14.99 -8.73 -16.31
N LEU A 162 -15.38 -7.47 -16.49
CA LEU A 162 -16.73 -6.94 -16.30
C LEU A 162 -17.48 -6.75 -17.63
#